data_AF-A0A7R9TKI8-F1
#
_entry.id   AF-A0A7R9TKI8-F1
#
_cell.length_a   1.000
_cell.length_b   1.000
_cell.length_c   1.000
_cell.angle_alpha   90.00
_cell.angle_beta   90.00
_cell.angle_gamma   90.00
#
_symmetry.space_group_name_H-M   'P 1'
#
loop_
_entity.id
_entity.type
_entity.pdbx_description
1 polymer ?
#
loop_
_entity_poly.entity_id
_entity_poly.type
_entity_poly.pdbx_seq_one_letter_code
_entity_poly.pdbx_strand_id
1 'polypeptide(L)'
;PAAAAAAMGEFWAPTQAALQGGDAPMVRRPRLTPELLKKPPFRFLHDVISEVTRSTGFAEGLYDESESNASAIKGKELKVAYLNKIMACVGLALGEAVTMRPGKVVAGLEPEHTNAFLQQLARA
;
A
#
# COMPACT_ATOMS: atom_id res chain seq x y z
N PRO A 1 26.87 -7.58 11.87
CA PRO A 1 26.45 -8.99 11.69
C PRO A 1 25.60 -9.11 10.41
N ALA A 2 25.90 -10.09 9.55
CA ALA A 2 25.25 -10.30 8.25
C ALA A 2 23.71 -10.49 8.35
N ALA A 3 23.19 -10.82 9.54
CA ALA A 3 21.75 -10.90 9.83
C ALA A 3 21.01 -9.55 9.67
N ALA A 4 21.66 -8.42 9.92
CA ALA A 4 21.04 -7.09 9.73
C ALA A 4 20.99 -6.67 8.24
N ALA A 5 21.92 -7.18 7.42
CA ALA A 5 21.92 -6.94 5.98
C ALA A 5 20.99 -7.89 5.22
N ALA A 6 20.82 -9.13 5.71
CA ALA A 6 19.83 -10.07 5.19
C ALA A 6 18.37 -9.61 5.45
N ALA A 7 18.12 -8.95 6.59
CA ALA A 7 16.82 -8.35 6.89
C ALA A 7 16.41 -7.21 5.93
N MET A 8 17.36 -6.58 5.24
CA MET A 8 17.08 -5.54 4.24
C MET A 8 16.74 -6.11 2.84
N GLY A 9 16.90 -7.42 2.60
CA GLY A 9 16.61 -8.05 1.30
C GLY A 9 15.15 -8.45 1.09
N GLU A 10 14.39 -8.60 2.18
CA GLU A 10 13.05 -9.22 2.18
C GLU A 10 11.98 -8.39 2.93
N PHE A 11 12.15 -7.08 3.06
CA PHE A 11 11.16 -6.19 3.68
C PHE A 11 9.74 -6.29 3.08
N TRP A 12 9.65 -6.84 1.85
CA TRP A 12 8.42 -7.06 1.10
C TRP A 12 7.72 -8.39 1.42
N ALA A 13 8.41 -9.38 1.98
CA ALA A 13 7.85 -10.71 2.25
C ALA A 13 6.70 -10.66 3.29
N PRO A 14 6.79 -9.89 4.39
CA PRO A 14 5.67 -9.74 5.32
C PRO A 14 4.44 -9.12 4.66
N THR A 15 4.64 -8.22 3.68
CA THR A 15 3.53 -7.60 2.92
C THR A 15 2.78 -8.63 2.08
N GLN A 16 3.49 -9.55 1.42
CA GLN A 16 2.85 -10.65 0.69
C GLN A 16 2.06 -11.56 1.62
N ALA A 17 2.66 -11.95 2.75
CA ALA A 17 2.01 -12.82 3.72
C ALA A 17 0.75 -12.17 4.32
N ALA A 18 0.81 -10.86 4.63
CA ALA A 18 -0.31 -10.14 5.20
C ALA A 18 -1.49 -9.97 4.21
N LEU A 19 -1.22 -9.69 2.94
CA LEU A 19 -2.27 -9.38 1.96
C LEU A 19 -2.70 -10.58 1.10
N GLN A 20 -1.82 -11.53 0.84
CA GLN A 20 -2.08 -12.71 -0.01
C GLN A 20 -1.79 -14.06 0.67
N GLY A 21 -1.40 -14.07 1.94
CA GLY A 21 -1.23 -15.30 2.70
C GLY A 21 -2.55 -15.91 3.17
N GLY A 22 -2.47 -17.16 3.62
CA GLY A 22 -3.60 -17.91 4.17
C GLY A 22 -4.59 -18.46 3.12
N ASP A 23 -5.65 -19.11 3.60
CA ASP A 23 -6.68 -19.75 2.76
C ASP A 23 -7.65 -18.75 2.10
N ALA A 24 -7.76 -17.54 2.65
CA ALA A 24 -8.64 -16.48 2.18
C ALA A 24 -7.86 -15.15 2.01
N PRO A 25 -7.13 -14.97 0.90
CA PRO A 25 -6.32 -13.77 0.67
C PRO A 25 -7.20 -12.53 0.53
N MET A 26 -6.83 -11.45 1.23
CA MET A 26 -7.49 -10.14 1.14
C MET A 26 -7.32 -9.55 -0.26
N VAL A 27 -6.12 -9.67 -0.82
CA VAL A 27 -5.79 -9.20 -2.15
C VAL A 27 -5.65 -10.39 -3.09
N ARG A 28 -6.63 -10.64 -3.95
CA ARG A 28 -6.51 -11.72 -4.96
C ARG A 28 -5.79 -11.25 -6.21
N ARG A 29 -6.02 -10.00 -6.59
CA ARG A 29 -5.33 -9.30 -7.68
C ARG A 29 -5.08 -7.85 -7.25
N PRO A 30 -3.92 -7.27 -7.57
CA PRO A 30 -2.83 -7.81 -8.37
C PRO A 30 -1.99 -8.86 -7.61
N ARG A 31 -1.12 -9.59 -8.31
CA ARG A 31 -0.11 -10.44 -7.66
C ARG A 31 0.94 -9.54 -7.02
N LEU A 32 1.19 -9.70 -5.73
CA LEU A 32 2.24 -8.99 -5.03
C LEU A 32 3.54 -9.73 -5.31
N THR A 33 4.35 -9.27 -6.27
CA THR A 33 5.67 -9.86 -6.54
C THR A 33 6.77 -9.06 -5.85
N PRO A 34 7.95 -9.67 -5.59
CA PRO A 34 9.09 -8.94 -5.02
C PRO A 34 9.49 -7.73 -5.87
N GLU A 35 9.42 -7.83 -7.20
CA GLU A 35 9.75 -6.73 -8.12
C GLU A 35 8.80 -5.54 -7.96
N LEU A 36 7.49 -5.81 -7.86
CA LEU A 36 6.49 -4.77 -7.62
C LEU A 36 6.64 -4.17 -6.23
N LEU A 37 6.91 -4.98 -5.21
CA LEU A 37 7.03 -4.48 -3.84
C LEU A 37 8.36 -3.75 -3.57
N LYS A 38 9.43 -4.06 -4.30
CA LYS A 38 10.70 -3.30 -4.23
C LYS A 38 10.62 -1.95 -4.93
N LYS A 39 9.72 -1.78 -5.90
CA LYS A 39 9.50 -0.51 -6.60
C LYS A 39 8.02 -0.35 -6.99
N PRO A 40 7.12 -0.10 -6.03
CA PRO A 40 5.69 -0.14 -6.27
C PRO A 40 5.25 1.03 -7.14
N PRO A 41 4.77 0.78 -8.38
CA PRO A 41 4.22 1.86 -9.19
C PRO A 41 2.88 2.30 -8.60
N PHE A 42 2.51 3.57 -8.79
CA PHE A 42 1.26 4.12 -8.25
C PHE A 42 0.03 3.29 -8.62
N ARG A 43 -0.04 2.81 -9.88
CA ARG A 43 -1.16 1.98 -10.35
C ARG A 43 -1.31 0.70 -9.54
N PHE A 44 -0.20 0.04 -9.21
CA PHE A 44 -0.19 -1.16 -8.38
C PHE A 44 -0.69 -0.88 -6.97
N LEU A 45 -0.22 0.22 -6.35
CA LEU A 45 -0.70 0.61 -5.01
C LEU A 45 -2.20 0.89 -5.01
N HIS A 46 -2.69 1.61 -6.03
CA HIS A 46 -4.11 1.88 -6.21
C HIS A 46 -4.94 0.59 -6.35
N ASP A 47 -4.49 -0.35 -7.18
CA ASP A 47 -5.15 -1.64 -7.33
C ASP A 47 -5.19 -2.44 -6.01
N VAL A 48 -4.07 -2.47 -5.26
CA VAL A 48 -4.01 -3.15 -3.96
C VAL A 48 -4.98 -2.52 -2.96
N ILE A 49 -5.00 -1.19 -2.84
CA ILE A 49 -5.91 -0.48 -1.92
C ILE A 49 -7.37 -0.74 -2.32
N SER A 50 -7.68 -0.65 -3.61
CA SER A 50 -9.04 -0.89 -4.12
C SER A 50 -9.50 -2.33 -3.89
N GLU A 51 -8.60 -3.29 -4.00
CA GLU A 51 -8.88 -4.70 -3.72
C GLU A 51 -9.12 -4.95 -2.22
N VAL A 52 -8.34 -4.33 -1.34
CA VAL A 52 -8.59 -4.38 0.12
C VAL A 52 -9.97 -3.79 0.41
N THR A 53 -10.26 -2.57 -0.06
CA THR A 53 -11.59 -1.95 0.14
C THR A 53 -12.71 -2.83 -0.37
N ARG A 54 -12.58 -3.43 -1.56
CA ARG A 54 -13.63 -4.31 -2.12
C ARG A 54 -13.80 -5.61 -1.33
N SER A 55 -12.70 -6.19 -0.82
CA SER A 55 -12.73 -7.49 -0.13
C SER A 55 -13.18 -7.38 1.33
N THR A 56 -12.88 -6.27 2.00
CA THR A 56 -13.14 -6.11 3.44
C THR A 56 -14.15 -5.02 3.78
N GLY A 57 -14.47 -4.12 2.85
CA GLY A 57 -15.25 -2.90 3.12
C GLY A 57 -14.43 -1.78 3.78
N PHE A 58 -13.13 -1.98 4.02
CA PHE A 58 -12.30 -0.97 4.66
C PHE A 58 -12.16 0.28 3.78
N ALA A 59 -12.32 1.47 4.38
CA ALA A 59 -12.27 2.76 3.71
C ALA A 59 -13.30 2.93 2.56
N GLU A 60 -14.42 2.20 2.60
CA GLU A 60 -15.53 2.42 1.69
C GLU A 60 -16.06 3.86 1.80
N GLY A 61 -16.25 4.53 0.66
CA GLY A 61 -16.66 5.94 0.61
C GLY A 61 -15.54 6.96 0.84
N LEU A 62 -14.28 6.55 1.03
CA LEU A 62 -13.15 7.47 1.20
C LEU A 62 -12.80 8.25 -0.08
N TYR A 63 -12.95 7.59 -1.23
CA TYR A 63 -12.59 8.12 -2.54
C TYR A 63 -13.82 8.42 -3.38
N ASP A 64 -13.75 9.51 -4.15
CA ASP A 64 -14.79 9.82 -5.14
C ASP A 64 -14.64 8.97 -6.42
N GLU A 65 -15.54 9.15 -7.39
CA GLU A 65 -15.51 8.42 -8.66
C GLU A 65 -14.21 8.66 -9.46
N SER A 66 -13.64 9.87 -9.37
CA SER A 66 -12.42 10.22 -10.07
C SER A 66 -11.18 9.58 -9.43
N GLU A 67 -11.16 9.50 -8.09
CA GLU A 67 -10.10 8.87 -7.33
C GLU A 67 -10.20 7.34 -7.34
N SER A 68 -11.40 6.80 -7.54
CA SER A 68 -11.63 5.36 -7.73
C SER A 68 -11.09 4.86 -9.08
N ASN A 69 -10.77 5.76 -10.03
CA ASN A 69 -10.16 5.43 -11.30
C ASN A 69 -8.68 5.87 -11.36
N ALA A 70 -7.76 4.91 -11.24
CA ALA A 70 -6.33 5.19 -11.29
C ALA A 70 -5.86 5.95 -12.56
N SER A 71 -6.56 5.79 -13.70
CA SER A 71 -6.23 6.49 -14.94
C SER A 71 -6.64 7.96 -14.94
N ALA A 72 -7.58 8.34 -14.08
CA ALA A 72 -8.01 9.74 -13.88
C ALA A 72 -7.05 10.50 -12.95
N ILE A 73 -6.36 9.81 -12.03
CA ILE A 73 -5.34 10.42 -11.15
C ILE A 73 -4.04 10.68 -11.91
N LYS A 74 -3.98 11.84 -12.57
CA LYS A 74 -2.81 12.31 -13.32
C LYS A 74 -2.08 13.41 -12.55
N GLY A 75 -0.75 13.41 -12.63
CA GLY A 75 0.08 14.39 -11.94
C GLY A 75 0.51 13.96 -10.54
N LYS A 76 1.55 14.63 -10.04
CA LYS A 76 2.19 14.28 -8.78
C LYS A 76 1.32 14.67 -7.58
N GLU A 77 0.70 15.85 -7.61
CA GLU A 77 -0.11 16.34 -6.49
C GLU A 77 -1.31 15.43 -6.22
N LEU A 78 -2.03 14.98 -7.27
CA LEU A 78 -3.19 14.12 -7.11
C LEU A 78 -2.82 12.74 -6.53
N LYS A 79 -1.70 12.15 -6.97
CA LYS A 79 -1.20 10.89 -6.40
C LYS A 79 -0.82 11.02 -4.94
N VAL A 80 -0.21 12.14 -4.57
CA VAL A 80 0.13 12.45 -3.17
C VAL A 80 -1.12 12.63 -2.34
N ALA A 81 -2.13 13.35 -2.83
CA ALA A 81 -3.42 13.53 -2.16
C ALA A 81 -4.14 12.20 -1.94
N TYR A 82 -4.20 11.34 -2.97
CA TYR A 82 -4.78 10.01 -2.88
C TYR A 82 -4.14 9.16 -1.77
N LEU A 83 -2.81 9.11 -1.72
CA LEU A 83 -2.07 8.35 -0.71
C LEU A 83 -2.22 8.95 0.69
N ASN A 84 -2.27 10.28 0.83
CA ASN A 84 -2.50 10.94 2.11
C ASN A 84 -3.85 10.55 2.73
N LYS A 85 -4.91 10.44 1.93
CA LYS A 85 -6.25 10.06 2.41
C LYS A 85 -6.26 8.69 3.07
N ILE A 86 -5.79 7.66 2.37
CA ILE A 86 -5.76 6.29 2.93
C ILE A 86 -4.76 6.17 4.07
N MET A 87 -3.65 6.89 4.01
CA MET A 87 -2.68 6.94 5.11
C MET A 87 -3.32 7.47 6.40
N ALA A 88 -4.10 8.55 6.31
CA ALA A 88 -4.84 9.08 7.46
C ALA A 88 -5.89 8.08 7.94
N CYS A 89 -6.64 7.45 7.04
CA CYS A 89 -7.64 6.44 7.38
C CYS A 89 -7.05 5.25 8.15
N VAL A 90 -5.96 4.67 7.66
CA VAL A 90 -5.23 3.56 8.33
C VAL A 90 -4.67 4.01 9.67
N GLY A 91 -4.04 5.19 9.74
CA GLY A 91 -3.49 5.71 11.00
C GLY A 91 -4.55 5.94 12.07
N LEU A 92 -5.73 6.44 11.68
CA LEU A 92 -6.87 6.61 12.58
C LEU A 92 -7.48 5.27 13.02
N ALA A 93 -7.62 4.32 12.10
CA ALA A 93 -8.19 3.00 12.39
C ALA A 93 -7.33 2.20 13.38
N LEU A 94 -6.00 2.27 13.25
CA LEU A 94 -5.07 1.55 14.12
C LEU A 94 -4.64 2.33 15.36
N GLY A 95 -4.83 3.65 15.38
CA GLY A 95 -4.22 4.52 16.40
C GLY A 95 -2.69 4.56 16.32
N GLU A 96 -2.12 4.23 15.15
CA GLU A 96 -0.68 4.15 14.90
C GLU A 96 -0.20 5.28 13.99
N ALA A 97 1.01 5.76 14.21
CA ALA A 97 1.65 6.69 13.27
C ALA A 97 2.09 5.95 12.00
N VAL A 98 1.73 6.48 10.83
CA VAL A 98 2.18 5.94 9.54
C VAL A 98 3.47 6.64 9.10
N THR A 99 4.50 5.86 8.80
CA THR A 99 5.84 6.37 8.42
C THR A 99 5.99 6.63 6.92
N MET A 100 5.04 6.15 6.10
CA MET A 100 5.01 6.37 4.67
C MET A 100 5.00 7.86 4.33
N ARG A 101 5.81 8.27 3.36
CA ARG A 101 5.83 9.64 2.83
C ARG A 101 5.33 9.64 1.39
N PRO A 102 4.08 10.05 1.11
CA PRO A 102 3.51 9.99 -0.24
C PRO A 102 4.34 10.62 -1.34
N GLY A 103 5.00 11.76 -1.06
CA GLY A 103 5.90 12.41 -2.03
C GLY A 103 7.12 11.55 -2.42
N LYS A 104 7.61 10.71 -1.50
CA LYS A 104 8.70 9.76 -1.74
C LYS A 104 8.21 8.53 -2.51
N VAL A 105 7.03 8.01 -2.14
CA VAL A 105 6.38 6.89 -2.84
C VAL A 105 6.12 7.23 -4.30
N VAL A 106 5.55 8.40 -4.59
CA VAL A 106 5.28 8.84 -5.97
C VAL A 106 6.57 9.03 -6.78
N ALA A 107 7.69 9.31 -6.13
CA ALA A 107 9.02 9.36 -6.75
C ALA A 107 9.69 7.98 -6.88
N GLY A 108 9.05 6.90 -6.41
CA GLY A 108 9.61 5.55 -6.42
C GLY A 108 10.73 5.35 -5.41
N LEU A 109 10.69 6.09 -4.29
CA LEU A 109 11.67 6.05 -3.21
C LEU A 109 11.04 5.46 -1.94
N GLU A 110 11.88 4.95 -1.04
CA GLU A 110 11.47 4.39 0.27
C GLU A 110 10.41 3.26 0.16
N PRO A 111 10.69 2.23 -0.65
CA PRO A 111 9.78 1.09 -0.77
C PRO A 111 9.57 0.39 0.58
N GLU A 112 10.52 0.43 1.50
CA GLU A 112 10.42 -0.15 2.84
C GLU A 112 9.27 0.47 3.64
N HIS A 113 9.17 1.81 3.64
CA HIS A 113 8.06 2.52 4.30
C HIS A 113 6.73 2.28 3.60
N THR A 114 6.76 2.12 2.27
CA THR A 114 5.55 1.77 1.51
C THR A 114 5.05 0.37 1.88
N ASN A 115 5.96 -0.60 2.02
CA ASN A 115 5.61 -1.96 2.42
C ASN A 115 5.13 -2.03 3.87
N ALA A 116 5.74 -1.26 4.78
CA ALA A 116 5.25 -1.12 6.15
C ALA A 116 3.83 -0.57 6.19
N PHE A 117 3.51 0.45 5.37
CA PHE A 117 2.14 0.94 5.23
C PHE A 117 1.19 -0.14 4.68
N LEU A 118 1.60 -0.91 3.67
CA LEU A 118 0.76 -2.00 3.13
C LEU A 118 0.50 -3.11 4.19
N GLN A 119 1.46 -3.35 5.10
CA GLN A 119 1.27 -4.25 6.23
C GLN A 119 0.29 -3.67 7.26
N GLN A 120 0.34 -2.36 7.50
CA GLN A 120 -0.64 -1.67 8.35
C GLN A 120 -2.04 -1.70 7.72
N LEU A 121 -2.14 -1.46 6.41
CA LEU A 121 -3.41 -1.54 5.67
C LEU A 121 -4.05 -2.93 5.79
N ALA A 122 -3.27 -4.00 5.79
CA ALA A 122 -3.79 -5.36 5.98
C ALA A 122 -4.35 -5.62 7.40
N ARG A 123 -3.90 -4.85 8.40
CA ARG A 123 -4.32 -4.98 9.80
C ARG A 123 -5.51 -4.09 10.15
N ALA A 124 -5.72 -3.02 9.39
CA ALA A 124 -6.77 -2.02 9.60
C ALA A 124 -8.14 -2.55 9.15
#